data_AF-A0A6G5QFI8-F1
#
_entry.id   AF-A0A6G5QFI8-F1
#
_cell.length_a   1.000
_cell.length_b   1.000
_cell.length_c   1.000
_cell.angle_alpha   90.00
_cell.angle_beta   90.00
_cell.angle_gamma   90.00
#
_symmetry.space_group_name_H-M   'P 1'
#
loop_
_entity.id
_entity.type
_entity.pdbx_description
1 polymer ?
#
loop_
_entity_poly.entity_id
_entity_poly.type
_entity_poly.pdbx_seq_one_letter_code
_entity_poly.pdbx_strand_id
1 'polypeptide(L)'
;MRYIFLTLFSLLAILGCGVNVPQQSKTYQVTILSPMIKINDIGFLHEYKNSINLQIYNSGVNTANIKIADKICINSVCFSKSEFNQKFFLDEHYDEIFKDIIKTKPIYSGKNLAKMECGYTQNLKNDTITYSFCKNQIKFIDTKNRIKIIIKELQ
;
A
#
# COMPACT_ATOMS: atom_id res chain seq x y z
N MET A 1 -55.80 -9.35 5.88
CA MET A 1 -54.86 -10.48 6.05
C MET A 1 -53.87 -10.63 4.89
N ARG A 2 -54.30 -10.68 3.61
CA ARG A 2 -53.40 -10.95 2.45
C ARG A 2 -52.41 -9.82 2.10
N TYR A 3 -52.76 -8.56 2.36
CA TYR A 3 -51.92 -7.40 2.01
C TYR A 3 -50.83 -7.06 3.05
N ILE A 4 -50.93 -7.59 4.28
CA ILE A 4 -49.94 -7.36 5.35
C ILE A 4 -48.69 -8.24 5.14
N PHE A 5 -48.86 -9.44 4.56
CA PHE A 5 -47.74 -10.31 4.22
C PHE A 5 -46.92 -9.77 3.01
N LEU A 6 -47.57 -9.09 2.07
CA LEU A 6 -46.92 -8.48 0.90
C LEU A 6 -46.11 -7.23 1.25
N THR A 7 -46.52 -6.46 2.27
CA THR A 7 -45.74 -5.31 2.75
C THR A 7 -44.52 -5.72 3.57
N LEU A 8 -44.59 -6.85 4.30
CA LEU A 8 -43.46 -7.36 5.08
C LEU A 8 -42.33 -7.92 4.21
N PHE A 9 -42.65 -8.52 3.06
CA PHE A 9 -41.65 -9.03 2.11
C PHE A 9 -40.91 -7.92 1.34
N SER A 10 -41.55 -6.77 1.16
CA SER A 10 -40.95 -5.58 0.52
C SER A 10 -39.92 -4.88 1.42
N LEU A 11 -40.09 -4.90 2.74
CA LEU A 11 -39.15 -4.27 3.69
C LEU A 11 -37.83 -5.03 3.85
N LEU A 12 -37.76 -6.34 3.57
CA LEU A 12 -36.51 -7.12 3.68
C LEU A 12 -35.57 -6.95 2.48
N ALA A 13 -36.01 -6.34 1.38
CA ALA A 13 -35.21 -6.23 0.16
C ALA A 13 -34.14 -5.11 0.21
N ILE A 14 -34.09 -4.31 1.29
CA ILE A 14 -33.17 -3.16 1.42
C ILE A 14 -31.99 -3.43 2.36
N LEU A 15 -31.81 -4.67 2.84
CA LEU A 15 -30.56 -5.11 3.45
C LEU A 15 -29.50 -5.37 2.36
N GLY A 16 -29.21 -4.35 1.56
CA GLY A 16 -28.17 -4.39 0.54
C GLY A 16 -26.81 -4.69 1.17
N CYS A 17 -26.07 -5.62 0.57
CA CYS A 17 -24.69 -5.90 0.95
C CYS A 17 -23.87 -4.60 0.96
N GLY A 18 -23.33 -4.24 2.12
CA GLY A 18 -22.43 -3.10 2.27
C GLY A 18 -21.17 -3.30 1.42
N VAL A 19 -21.16 -2.74 0.22
CA VAL A 19 -20.00 -2.78 -0.66
C VAL A 19 -18.95 -1.84 -0.05
N ASN A 20 -17.76 -2.36 0.27
CA ASN A 20 -16.66 -1.53 0.74
C ASN A 20 -16.12 -0.72 -0.44
N VAL A 21 -16.61 0.52 -0.59
CA VAL A 21 -16.15 1.46 -1.63
C VAL A 21 -14.87 2.15 -1.15
N PRO A 22 -13.83 2.29 -1.99
CA PRO A 22 -12.64 3.05 -1.63
C PRO A 22 -12.99 4.52 -1.42
N GLN A 23 -12.43 5.12 -0.37
CA GLN A 23 -12.55 6.55 -0.08
C GLN A 23 -11.74 7.39 -1.06
N GLN A 24 -10.61 6.86 -1.51
CA GLN A 24 -9.74 7.50 -2.48
C GLN A 24 -9.14 6.45 -3.41
N SER A 25 -9.00 6.81 -4.68
CA SER A 25 -8.31 5.99 -5.68
C SER A 25 -7.41 6.89 -6.51
N LYS A 26 -6.14 6.52 -6.64
CA LYS A 26 -5.15 7.28 -7.40
C LYS A 26 -4.29 6.36 -8.24
N THR A 27 -3.79 6.86 -9.37
CA THR A 27 -2.97 6.11 -10.32
C THR A 27 -1.49 6.45 -10.11
N TYR A 28 -0.63 5.45 -10.22
CA TYR A 28 0.81 5.57 -9.97
C TYR A 28 1.62 4.78 -10.99
N GLN A 29 2.81 5.29 -11.34
CA GLN A 29 3.89 4.45 -11.84
C GLN A 29 4.54 3.78 -10.62
N VAL A 30 4.58 2.45 -10.61
CA VAL A 30 5.07 1.65 -9.49
C VAL A 30 6.26 0.82 -9.92
N THR A 31 7.40 1.03 -9.28
CA THR A 31 8.58 0.17 -9.39
C THR A 31 8.84 -0.47 -8.03
N ILE A 32 8.74 -1.79 -7.94
CA ILE A 32 9.14 -2.56 -6.76
C ILE A 32 10.19 -3.59 -7.18
N LEU A 33 11.31 -3.60 -6.48
CA LEU A 33 12.31 -4.64 -6.52
C LEU A 33 12.51 -5.15 -5.10
N SER A 34 12.07 -6.38 -4.86
CA SER A 34 12.16 -7.12 -3.61
C SER A 34 12.25 -8.61 -3.95
N PRO A 35 12.77 -9.48 -3.06
CA PRO A 35 12.72 -10.93 -3.26
C PRO A 35 11.31 -11.48 -3.53
N MET A 36 10.29 -10.86 -2.93
CA MET A 36 8.90 -11.31 -3.09
C MET A 36 8.24 -10.82 -4.38
N ILE A 37 8.63 -9.63 -4.86
CA ILE A 37 7.96 -8.94 -5.97
C ILE A 37 9.00 -8.16 -6.78
N LYS A 38 8.96 -8.34 -8.11
CA LYS A 38 9.68 -7.52 -9.07
C LYS A 38 8.73 -7.00 -10.13
N ILE A 39 8.43 -5.70 -10.11
CA ILE A 39 7.46 -5.09 -11.00
C ILE A 39 7.86 -3.66 -11.36
N ASN A 40 7.50 -3.23 -12.56
CA ASN A 40 7.66 -1.85 -13.02
C ASN A 40 6.52 -1.51 -13.98
N ASP A 41 5.37 -1.18 -13.42
CA ASP A 41 4.11 -1.07 -14.15
C ASP A 41 3.20 0.00 -13.53
N ILE A 42 2.02 0.18 -14.11
CA ILE A 42 1.00 1.09 -13.60
C ILE A 42 0.23 0.42 -12.46
N GLY A 43 0.04 1.15 -11.36
CA GLY A 43 -0.74 0.71 -10.22
C GLY A 43 -1.82 1.70 -9.80
N PHE A 44 -2.86 1.17 -9.18
CA PHE A 44 -3.94 1.92 -8.56
C PHE A 44 -3.89 1.72 -7.06
N LEU A 45 -3.73 2.82 -6.32
CA LEU A 45 -3.78 2.81 -4.87
C LEU A 45 -5.18 3.18 -4.42
N HIS A 46 -5.87 2.21 -3.83
CA HIS A 46 -7.19 2.38 -3.25
C HIS A 46 -7.07 2.48 -1.73
N GLU A 47 -7.50 3.60 -1.16
CA GLU A 47 -7.59 3.78 0.29
C GLU A 47 -9.01 3.51 0.75
N TYR A 48 -9.13 2.66 1.76
CA TYR A 48 -10.36 2.37 2.48
C TYR A 48 -10.17 2.82 3.93
N LYS A 49 -11.28 2.87 4.69
CA LYS A 49 -11.27 3.30 6.10
C LYS A 49 -10.17 2.64 6.95
N ASN A 50 -9.97 1.33 6.79
CA ASN A 50 -9.04 0.53 7.61
C ASN A 50 -8.00 -0.25 6.79
N SER A 51 -7.93 -0.03 5.48
CA SER A 51 -7.01 -0.79 4.62
C SER A 51 -6.57 0.01 3.41
N ILE A 52 -5.39 -0.33 2.89
CA ILE A 52 -4.90 0.16 1.61
C ILE A 52 -4.82 -1.03 0.66
N ASN A 53 -5.14 -0.83 -0.61
CA ASN A 53 -4.96 -1.84 -1.64
C ASN A 53 -4.20 -1.23 -2.82
N LEU A 54 -3.01 -1.75 -3.10
CA LEU A 54 -2.23 -1.43 -4.28
C LEU A 54 -2.41 -2.52 -5.34
N GLN A 55 -3.16 -2.23 -6.39
CA GLN A 55 -3.38 -3.13 -7.52
C GLN A 55 -2.48 -2.71 -8.68
N ILE A 56 -1.68 -3.62 -9.22
CA ILE A 56 -0.72 -3.34 -10.28
C ILE A 56 -1.12 -4.14 -11.51
N TYR A 57 -1.22 -3.44 -12.64
CA TYR A 57 -1.69 -4.00 -13.90
C TYR A 57 -0.61 -3.91 -14.97
N ASN A 58 -0.44 -4.99 -15.71
CA ASN A 58 0.37 -5.03 -16.92
C ASN A 58 -0.54 -5.47 -18.07
N SER A 59 -0.63 -4.66 -19.13
CA SER A 59 -1.42 -4.97 -20.33
C SER A 59 -2.87 -5.40 -20.03
N GLY A 60 -3.51 -4.78 -19.04
CA GLY A 60 -4.88 -5.07 -18.61
C GLY A 60 -5.04 -6.27 -17.66
N VAL A 61 -3.96 -6.98 -17.33
CA VAL A 61 -3.98 -8.12 -16.39
C VAL A 61 -3.48 -7.66 -15.01
N ASN A 62 -4.24 -7.99 -13.97
CA ASN A 62 -3.81 -7.76 -12.58
C ASN A 62 -2.62 -8.67 -12.26
N THR A 63 -1.44 -8.08 -12.17
CA THR A 63 -0.17 -8.77 -11.98
C THR A 63 0.20 -8.89 -10.50
N ALA A 64 -0.23 -7.92 -9.69
CA ALA A 64 -0.07 -7.97 -8.24
C ALA A 64 -1.18 -7.18 -7.53
N ASN A 65 -1.73 -7.77 -6.47
CA ASN A 65 -2.71 -7.14 -5.59
C ASN A 65 -2.17 -7.15 -4.16
N ILE A 66 -1.71 -6.00 -3.67
CA ILE A 66 -1.09 -5.87 -2.35
C ILE A 66 -2.05 -5.16 -1.39
N LYS A 67 -2.67 -5.91 -0.48
CA LYS A 67 -3.60 -5.39 0.52
C LYS A 67 -2.91 -5.25 1.88
N ILE A 68 -3.02 -4.08 2.49
CA ILE A 68 -2.42 -3.73 3.78
C ILE A 68 -3.55 -3.40 4.76
N ALA A 69 -3.72 -4.22 5.80
CA ALA A 69 -4.71 -4.03 6.85
C ALA A 69 -4.15 -4.46 8.22
N ASP A 70 -4.76 -5.44 8.88
CA ASP A 70 -4.21 -6.19 10.01
C ASP A 70 -3.01 -7.05 9.58
N LYS A 71 -3.12 -7.66 8.39
CA LYS A 71 -2.07 -8.41 7.70
C LYS A 71 -1.70 -7.73 6.37
N ILE A 72 -0.60 -8.17 5.78
CA ILE A 72 -0.24 -7.78 4.41
C ILE A 72 -0.43 -8.99 3.52
N CYS A 73 -1.30 -8.85 2.51
CA CYS A 73 -1.58 -9.90 1.54
C CYS A 73 -1.04 -9.51 0.18
N ILE A 74 -0.33 -10.42 -0.48
CA ILE A 74 0.05 -10.32 -1.89
C ILE A 74 -0.76 -11.39 -2.62
N ASN A 75 -1.67 -10.94 -3.50
CA ASN A 75 -2.69 -11.77 -4.12
C ASN A 75 -3.47 -12.53 -3.04
N SER A 76 -3.48 -13.86 -3.07
CA SER A 76 -4.19 -14.71 -2.10
C SER A 76 -3.34 -15.10 -0.89
N VAL A 77 -2.05 -14.75 -0.83
CA VAL A 77 -1.14 -15.14 0.25
C VAL A 77 -0.98 -14.00 1.24
N CYS A 78 -1.28 -14.26 2.52
CA CYS A 78 -1.23 -13.27 3.58
C CYS A 78 -0.12 -13.59 4.60
N PHE A 79 0.54 -12.53 5.05
CA PHE A 79 1.64 -12.57 6.00
C PHE A 79 1.30 -11.71 7.22
N SER A 80 1.81 -12.08 8.39
CA SER A 80 1.90 -11.10 9.48
C SER A 80 2.79 -9.93 9.04
N LYS A 81 2.66 -8.76 9.68
CA LYS A 81 3.46 -7.58 9.30
C LYS A 81 4.96 -7.81 9.47
N SER A 82 5.36 -8.36 10.61
CA SER A 82 6.75 -8.77 10.86
C SER A 82 7.25 -9.79 9.82
N GLU A 83 6.48 -10.83 9.52
CA GLU A 83 6.86 -11.84 8.52
C GLU A 83 6.98 -11.23 7.12
N PHE A 84 6.03 -10.37 6.73
CA PHE A 84 6.12 -9.62 5.48
C PHE A 84 7.40 -8.81 5.45
N ASN A 85 7.72 -8.09 6.54
CA ASN A 85 8.89 -7.23 6.58
C ASN A 85 10.19 -8.03 6.39
N GLN A 86 10.34 -9.14 7.11
CA GLN A 86 11.49 -10.04 6.98
C GLN A 86 11.64 -10.58 5.56
N LYS A 87 10.54 -10.98 4.90
CA LYS A 87 10.58 -11.57 3.55
C LYS A 87 10.71 -10.52 2.44
N PHE A 88 10.05 -9.38 2.58
CA PHE A 88 10.00 -8.32 1.58
C PHE A 88 11.24 -7.43 1.62
N PHE A 89 11.67 -7.00 2.81
CA PHE A 89 12.82 -6.11 2.98
C PHE A 89 14.14 -6.84 3.26
N LEU A 90 14.10 -8.15 3.55
CA LEU A 90 15.26 -8.91 4.07
C LEU A 90 15.81 -8.31 5.37
N ASP A 91 14.94 -7.69 6.14
CA ASP A 91 15.30 -6.95 7.34
C ASP A 91 14.11 -6.90 8.30
N GLU A 92 14.40 -6.90 9.58
CA GLU A 92 13.39 -6.83 10.62
C GLU A 92 13.06 -5.37 10.90
N HIS A 93 12.17 -4.83 10.08
CA HIS A 93 11.57 -3.52 10.27
C HIS A 93 10.35 -3.59 11.18
N TYR A 94 9.98 -2.46 11.77
CA TYR A 94 8.75 -2.36 12.56
C TYR A 94 7.50 -2.59 11.70
N ASP A 95 6.46 -3.16 12.30
CA ASP A 95 5.29 -3.71 11.61
C ASP A 95 4.64 -2.78 10.57
N GLU A 96 4.52 -1.49 10.88
CA GLU A 96 3.82 -0.54 9.99
C GLU A 96 4.70 0.04 8.86
N ILE A 97 5.99 -0.33 8.74
CA ILE A 97 6.92 0.37 7.83
C ILE A 97 6.43 0.47 6.40
N PHE A 98 5.89 -0.63 5.83
CA PHE A 98 5.46 -0.64 4.43
C PHE A 98 4.26 0.28 4.21
N LYS A 99 3.34 0.31 5.17
CA LYS A 99 2.19 1.21 5.18
C LYS A 99 2.63 2.66 5.32
N ASP A 100 3.59 2.95 6.20
CA ASP A 100 4.10 4.30 6.40
C ASP A 100 4.84 4.81 5.15
N ILE A 101 5.62 3.95 4.48
CA ILE A 101 6.23 4.25 3.17
C ILE A 101 5.17 4.66 2.15
N ILE A 102 4.12 3.84 2.00
CA ILE A 102 3.02 4.08 1.03
C ILE A 102 2.22 5.33 1.40
N LYS A 103 2.00 5.58 2.69
CA LYS A 103 1.30 6.78 3.20
C LYS A 103 2.20 8.01 3.34
N THR A 104 3.38 7.98 2.73
CA THR A 104 4.34 9.11 2.71
C THR A 104 4.69 9.64 4.11
N LYS A 105 4.65 8.79 5.13
CA LYS A 105 5.00 9.14 6.51
C LYS A 105 6.49 8.96 6.76
N PRO A 106 7.14 9.87 7.51
CA PRO A 106 8.48 9.63 8.01
C PRO A 106 8.56 8.30 8.78
N ILE A 107 9.58 7.50 8.48
CA ILE A 107 9.79 6.18 9.10
C ILE A 107 10.75 6.29 10.29
N TYR A 108 10.73 5.29 11.19
CA TYR A 108 11.56 5.28 12.42
C TYR A 108 11.43 6.57 13.24
N SER A 109 10.19 7.01 13.45
CA SER A 109 9.86 8.23 14.19
C SER A 109 10.57 9.49 13.65
N GLY A 110 10.82 9.55 12.34
CA GLY A 110 11.47 10.70 11.70
C GLY A 110 12.98 10.78 11.94
N LYS A 111 13.65 9.69 12.32
CA LYS A 111 15.11 9.66 12.47
C LYS A 111 15.80 10.18 11.21
N ASN A 112 16.77 11.08 11.38
CA ASN A 112 17.57 11.68 10.30
C ASN A 112 16.72 12.36 9.21
N LEU A 113 15.55 12.90 9.56
CA LEU A 113 14.69 13.65 8.64
C LEU A 113 15.31 14.99 8.28
N ALA A 114 15.58 15.20 7.00
CA ALA A 114 15.95 16.47 6.43
C ALA A 114 14.82 16.96 5.50
N LYS A 115 14.29 18.16 5.78
CA LYS A 115 13.27 18.79 4.93
C LYS A 115 13.92 19.33 3.66
N MET A 116 13.15 19.33 2.57
CA MET A 116 13.49 19.94 1.29
C MET A 116 12.28 20.70 0.76
N GLU A 117 12.49 21.57 -0.22
CA GLU A 117 11.43 22.42 -0.79
C GLU A 117 10.17 21.64 -1.20
N CYS A 118 10.36 20.44 -1.78
CA CYS A 118 9.27 19.60 -2.27
C CYS A 118 8.83 18.48 -1.32
N GLY A 119 9.38 18.38 -0.11
CA GLY A 119 9.10 17.28 0.82
C GLY A 119 10.24 16.99 1.81
N TYR A 120 10.73 15.74 1.86
CA TYR A 120 11.77 15.34 2.81
C TYR A 120 12.61 14.14 2.36
N THR A 121 13.74 13.94 3.03
CA THR A 121 14.60 12.76 2.91
C THR A 121 15.04 12.25 4.30
N GLN A 122 15.33 10.96 4.39
CA GLN A 122 15.89 10.27 5.55
C GLN A 122 17.00 9.33 5.08
N ASN A 123 18.20 9.50 5.62
CA ASN A 123 19.28 8.53 5.47
C ASN A 123 19.42 7.72 6.76
N LEU A 124 19.35 6.40 6.64
CA LEU A 124 19.16 5.48 7.76
C LEU A 124 20.15 4.31 7.64
N LYS A 125 20.43 3.67 8.78
CA LYS A 125 21.35 2.51 8.88
C LYS A 125 22.71 2.77 8.21
N ASN A 126 23.40 3.84 8.62
CA ASN A 126 24.70 4.23 8.04
C ASN A 126 24.62 4.41 6.51
N ASP A 127 23.61 5.16 6.07
CA ASP A 127 23.33 5.50 4.66
C ASP A 127 23.04 4.32 3.73
N THR A 128 22.82 3.10 4.26
CA THR A 128 22.39 1.97 3.43
C THR A 128 20.94 2.12 2.97
N ILE A 129 20.10 2.77 3.78
CA ILE A 129 18.70 3.05 3.46
C ILE A 129 18.52 4.55 3.20
N THR A 130 18.04 4.89 2.01
CA THR A 130 17.59 6.24 1.66
C THR A 130 16.09 6.21 1.42
N TYR A 131 15.34 7.02 2.17
CA TYR A 131 13.91 7.21 2.00
C TYR A 131 13.60 8.68 1.73
N SER A 132 12.77 8.95 0.72
CA SER A 132 12.40 10.32 0.39
C SER A 132 10.98 10.40 -0.18
N PHE A 133 10.36 11.55 0.03
CA PHE A 133 9.13 11.94 -0.61
C PHE A 133 9.31 13.35 -1.19
N CYS A 134 9.12 13.50 -2.50
CA CYS A 134 9.23 14.79 -3.19
C CYS A 134 8.39 14.76 -4.46
N LYS A 135 7.67 15.85 -4.77
CA LYS A 135 6.86 15.99 -6.01
C LYS A 135 5.95 14.78 -6.27
N ASN A 136 5.21 14.33 -5.24
CA ASN A 136 4.31 13.16 -5.27
C ASN A 136 5.00 11.85 -5.67
N GLN A 137 6.31 11.74 -5.43
CA GLN A 137 7.10 10.54 -5.65
C GLN A 137 7.68 10.05 -4.33
N ILE A 138 7.34 8.81 -3.98
CA ILE A 138 8.00 8.04 -2.94
C ILE A 138 9.23 7.36 -3.55
N LYS A 139 10.34 7.39 -2.82
CA LYS A 139 11.54 6.61 -3.16
C LYS A 139 12.15 6.05 -1.89
N PHE A 140 12.08 4.73 -1.74
CA PHE A 140 12.76 3.95 -0.70
C PHE A 140 13.78 3.05 -1.38
N ILE A 141 15.05 3.16 -0.98
CA ILE A 141 16.15 2.33 -1.48
C ILE A 141 16.91 1.77 -0.30
N ASP A 142 17.01 0.45 -0.23
CA ASP A 142 17.96 -0.26 0.63
C ASP A 142 19.05 -0.86 -0.26
N THR A 143 20.24 -0.29 -0.21
CA THR A 143 21.38 -0.72 -1.01
C THR A 143 21.99 -2.03 -0.51
N LYS A 144 21.94 -2.29 0.80
CA LYS A 144 22.45 -3.51 1.43
C LYS A 144 21.63 -4.72 1.00
N ASN A 145 20.30 -4.60 1.08
CA ASN A 145 19.38 -5.69 0.76
C ASN A 145 18.90 -5.67 -0.71
N ARG A 146 19.36 -4.69 -1.51
CA ARG A 146 18.98 -4.47 -2.92
C ARG A 146 17.47 -4.30 -3.10
N ILE A 147 16.82 -3.61 -2.16
CA ILE A 147 15.40 -3.30 -2.21
C ILE A 147 15.20 -1.92 -2.82
N LYS A 148 14.21 -1.80 -3.70
CA LYS A 148 13.82 -0.51 -4.30
C LYS A 148 12.31 -0.42 -4.38
N ILE A 149 11.75 0.66 -3.85
CA ILE A 149 10.34 1.02 -4.00
C ILE A 149 10.31 2.45 -4.54
N ILE A 150 9.75 2.64 -5.72
CA ILE A 150 9.50 3.94 -6.31
C ILE A 150 8.03 3.98 -6.70
N ILE A 151 7.28 4.92 -6.15
CA ILE A 151 5.85 5.09 -6.42
C ILE A 151 5.64 6.56 -6.77
N LYS A 152 5.31 6.84 -8.03
CA LYS A 152 5.11 8.21 -8.54
C LYS A 152 3.66 8.39 -8.97
N GLU A 153 2.97 9.34 -8.37
CA GLU A 153 1.58 9.65 -8.75
C GLU A 153 1.52 10.12 -10.21
N LEU A 154 0.57 9.60 -10.97
CA LEU A 154 0.27 10.01 -12.33
C LEU A 154 -0.96 10.93 -12.28
N GLN A 155 -0.83 12.12 -12.88
CA GLN A 155 -1.91 13.11 -12.99
C GLN A 155 -2.93 12.69 -14.04
#